data_AF-A0A1X3DDK7-F1
#
_entry.id   AF-A0A1X3DDK7-F1
#
_cell.length_a   1.000
_cell.length_b   1.000
_cell.length_c   1.000
_cell.angle_alpha   90.00
_cell.angle_beta   90.00
_cell.angle_gamma   90.00
#
_symmetry.space_group_name_H-M   'P 1'
#
loop_
_entity.id
_entity.type
_entity.pdbx_description
1 polymer ?
#
loop_
_entity_poly.entity_id
_entity_poly.type
_entity_poly.pdbx_seq_one_letter_code
_entity_poly.pdbx_strand_id
1 'polypeptide(L)'
;MKHILFAATLAAALSACTVGTPGMSVGLGVGTSIGRHVGLGTSINIPVGLDRTRSGGNTKDGVNVVEEQIVTYFDAQGNARNQSVKGGFHRQLISKRSNEYIVQDFYSDNNQKRTDPYTLPRNRLMDFRAHPEDGTLTTYAYNGNVMQQQVFKNGKLVNAKY
;
A
#
# COMPACT_ATOMS: atom_id res chain seq x y z
N MET A 1 -28.78 -27.39 -56.55
CA MET A 1 -28.62 -26.44 -57.66
C MET A 1 -27.79 -25.25 -57.17
N LYS A 2 -26.89 -24.75 -58.02
CA LYS A 2 -26.04 -23.54 -57.88
C LYS A 2 -24.99 -23.50 -56.74
N HIS A 3 -23.80 -23.07 -57.15
CA HIS A 3 -22.58 -22.85 -56.38
C HIS A 3 -22.35 -21.34 -56.19
N ILE A 4 -21.53 -20.97 -55.21
CA ILE A 4 -20.58 -19.81 -55.18
C ILE A 4 -19.63 -20.17 -54.01
N LEU A 5 -18.40 -20.63 -54.23
CA LEU A 5 -17.17 -20.00 -54.76
C LEU A 5 -16.22 -19.50 -53.65
N PHE A 6 -14.95 -19.85 -53.80
CA PHE A 6 -13.85 -19.64 -52.86
C PHE A 6 -13.35 -18.19 -52.82
N ALA A 7 -12.74 -17.81 -51.69
CA ALA A 7 -11.56 -16.94 -51.67
C ALA A 7 -10.63 -17.39 -50.53
N ALA A 8 -9.33 -17.46 -50.79
CA ALA A 8 -8.32 -17.94 -49.84
C ALA A 8 -7.05 -17.08 -49.86
N THR A 9 -6.52 -16.79 -48.68
CA THR A 9 -5.16 -16.29 -48.39
C THR A 9 -4.83 -16.79 -46.97
N LEU A 10 -3.85 -17.68 -46.74
CA LEU A 10 -2.39 -17.46 -46.71
C LEU A 10 -2.01 -16.26 -45.79
N ALA A 11 -1.06 -16.36 -44.84
CA ALA A 11 0.01 -17.34 -44.65
C ALA A 11 0.33 -17.61 -43.16
N ALA A 12 1.26 -18.55 -42.91
CA ALA A 12 1.62 -19.05 -41.58
C ALA A 12 2.78 -18.30 -40.91
N ALA A 13 2.85 -18.40 -39.57
CA ALA A 13 4.09 -18.31 -38.81
C ALA A 13 4.11 -19.43 -37.76
N LEU A 14 5.13 -20.30 -37.83
CA LEU A 14 5.38 -21.40 -36.90
C LEU A 14 6.34 -20.95 -35.78
N SER A 15 6.26 -21.62 -34.62
CA SER A 15 7.36 -22.05 -33.71
C SER A 15 8.52 -21.07 -33.42
N ALA A 16 9.06 -20.89 -32.21
CA ALA A 16 8.94 -21.55 -30.90
C ALA A 16 9.34 -20.48 -29.81
N CYS A 17 9.69 -20.71 -28.54
CA CYS A 17 10.13 -21.86 -27.74
C CYS A 17 9.49 -21.85 -26.33
N THR A 18 9.73 -22.93 -25.58
CA THR A 18 9.50 -23.03 -24.13
C THR A 18 10.70 -22.50 -23.32
N VAL A 19 10.52 -22.44 -21.99
CA VAL A 19 11.52 -22.24 -20.91
C VAL A 19 12.28 -20.90 -20.85
N GLY A 20 11.61 -19.90 -20.27
CA GLY A 20 12.26 -18.82 -19.53
C GLY A 20 11.83 -18.86 -18.06
N THR A 21 12.78 -19.08 -17.14
CA THR A 21 12.59 -19.09 -15.69
C THR A 21 11.89 -17.81 -15.20
N PRO A 22 11.08 -17.83 -14.12
CA PRO A 22 10.61 -16.59 -13.48
C PRO A 22 11.80 -15.78 -12.96
N GLY A 23 12.28 -14.86 -13.79
CA GLY A 23 13.34 -13.92 -13.46
C GLY A 23 12.83 -12.92 -12.44
N MET A 24 13.05 -13.21 -11.16
CA MET A 24 12.97 -12.22 -10.10
C MET A 24 14.01 -11.13 -10.38
N SER A 25 13.60 -10.04 -11.01
CA SER A 25 14.44 -8.89 -11.29
C SER A 25 14.76 -8.15 -10.00
N VAL A 26 15.78 -8.63 -9.28
CA VAL A 26 16.47 -7.87 -8.23
C VAL A 26 17.29 -6.74 -8.85
N GLY A 27 16.58 -5.73 -9.36
CA GLY A 27 17.16 -4.49 -9.85
C GLY A 27 17.77 -3.71 -8.68
N LEU A 28 19.06 -3.93 -8.42
CA LEU A 28 19.87 -3.04 -7.58
C LEU A 28 20.10 -1.72 -8.33
N GLY A 29 19.07 -0.87 -8.31
CA GLY A 29 19.19 0.51 -8.74
C GLY A 29 20.10 1.28 -7.78
N VAL A 30 21.37 1.43 -8.17
CA VAL A 30 22.30 2.39 -7.53
C VAL A 30 21.90 3.82 -7.93
N GLY A 31 20.76 4.27 -7.40
CA GLY A 31 20.30 5.64 -7.50
C GLY A 31 21.22 6.57 -6.70
N THR A 32 21.81 7.54 -7.37
CA THR A 32 22.71 8.51 -6.77
C THR A 32 21.98 9.46 -5.83
N SER A 33 22.53 9.61 -4.61
CA SER A 33 22.37 10.77 -3.72
C SER A 33 20.94 11.23 -3.36
N ILE A 34 20.44 10.73 -2.21
CA ILE A 34 20.03 11.50 -0.99
C ILE A 34 19.06 10.62 -0.17
N GLY A 35 19.38 10.40 1.11
CA GLY A 35 18.54 9.65 2.05
C GLY A 35 18.76 8.12 2.04
N ARG A 36 19.07 7.55 3.20
CA ARG A 36 19.19 6.09 3.39
C ARG A 36 17.76 5.50 3.42
N HIS A 37 17.32 4.95 2.30
CA HIS A 37 16.07 4.20 2.17
C HIS A 37 16.39 2.81 1.57
N VAL A 38 15.72 1.77 2.06
CA VAL A 38 15.89 0.39 1.56
C VAL A 38 14.66 -0.03 0.76
N GLY A 39 14.65 0.33 -0.53
CA GLY A 39 13.70 -0.18 -1.50
C GLY A 39 14.15 -1.54 -2.03
N LEU A 40 13.57 -2.63 -1.52
CA LEU A 40 13.80 -3.99 -2.04
C LEU A 40 12.83 -4.27 -3.20
N GLY A 41 13.27 -3.98 -4.44
CA GLY A 41 12.68 -4.49 -5.70
C GLY A 41 11.24 -4.09 -6.02
N THR A 42 10.60 -3.29 -5.18
CA THR A 42 9.27 -2.71 -5.36
C THR A 42 9.36 -1.22 -5.02
N SER A 43 8.51 -0.39 -5.62
CA SER A 43 8.56 1.08 -5.53
C SER A 43 8.10 1.64 -4.17
N ILE A 44 8.33 0.90 -3.08
CA ILE A 44 8.00 1.29 -1.72
C ILE A 44 9.21 1.99 -1.09
N ASN A 45 9.18 3.33 -1.09
CA ASN A 45 10.15 4.13 -0.36
C ASN A 45 9.87 4.07 1.14
N ILE A 46 10.51 3.13 1.83
CA ILE A 46 10.49 3.05 3.29
C ILE A 46 11.70 3.84 3.83
N PRO A 47 11.51 5.05 4.39
CA PRO A 47 12.61 5.78 5.02
C PRO A 47 13.18 4.98 6.19
N VAL A 48 14.51 4.76 6.19
CA VAL A 48 15.23 4.13 7.31
C VAL A 48 16.16 5.12 7.99
N GLY A 49 15.56 6.20 8.48
CA GLY A 49 16.18 7.21 9.33
C GLY A 49 15.23 8.36 9.62
N LEU A 50 14.71 8.47 10.85
CA LEU A 50 14.18 9.73 11.36
C LEU A 50 15.33 10.48 12.04
N ASP A 51 16.23 10.98 11.20
CA ASP A 51 17.39 11.74 11.63
C ASP A 51 16.90 13.16 11.98
N ARG A 52 16.57 13.40 13.25
CA ARG A 52 16.08 14.69 13.75
C ARG A 52 17.21 15.72 13.84
N THR A 53 17.79 16.07 12.70
CA THR A 53 18.85 17.08 12.57
C THR A 53 18.55 17.99 11.38
N ARG A 54 18.38 19.29 11.66
CA ARG A 54 18.14 20.31 10.64
C ARG A 54 19.34 20.47 9.71
N SER A 55 19.10 20.49 8.41
CA SER A 55 19.73 21.37 7.42
C SER A 55 18.95 21.20 6.11
N GLY A 56 18.68 22.20 5.28
CA GLY A 56 19.30 23.52 5.19
C GLY A 56 19.23 23.96 3.72
N GLY A 57 18.03 23.99 3.13
CA GLY A 57 17.79 24.33 1.73
C GLY A 57 17.08 25.67 1.61
N ASN A 58 17.69 26.64 0.92
CA ASN A 58 17.09 27.94 0.66
C ASN A 58 16.04 27.85 -0.45
N THR A 59 14.77 27.72 -0.09
CA THR A 59 13.66 28.10 -0.97
C THR A 59 12.57 28.76 -0.15
N LYS A 60 12.24 30.01 -0.51
CA LYS A 60 11.14 30.76 0.12
C LYS A 60 9.83 30.33 -0.53
N ASP A 61 9.21 29.27 -0.01
CA ASP A 61 7.76 29.10 -0.01
C ASP A 61 7.37 28.02 1.00
N GLY A 62 6.68 28.43 2.05
CA GLY A 62 6.45 27.65 3.27
C GLY A 62 5.34 26.61 3.17
N VAL A 63 5.30 25.80 2.11
CA VAL A 63 4.44 24.61 2.09
C VAL A 63 5.23 23.46 2.72
N ASN A 64 4.96 23.20 4.00
CA ASN A 64 5.45 22.01 4.68
C ASN A 64 4.65 20.80 4.15
N VAL A 65 5.03 20.30 2.97
CA VAL A 65 4.45 19.09 2.38
C VAL A 65 4.82 17.94 3.29
N VAL A 66 3.89 17.57 4.17
CA VAL A 66 3.93 16.28 4.86
C VAL A 66 3.67 15.24 3.77
N GLU A 67 4.74 14.74 3.15
CA GLU A 67 4.64 13.68 2.16
C GLU A 67 3.88 12.50 2.79
N GLU A 68 2.74 12.14 2.18
CA GLU A 68 1.92 11.04 2.69
C GLU A 68 2.73 9.74 2.60
N GLN A 69 3.23 9.26 3.75
CA GLN A 69 4.07 8.08 3.78
C GLN A 69 3.20 6.81 3.67
N ILE A 70 2.72 6.53 2.46
CA ILE A 70 1.89 5.37 2.16
C ILE A 70 2.71 4.08 2.31
N VAL A 71 2.23 3.20 3.19
CA VAL A 71 2.80 1.88 3.46
C VAL A 71 2.39 0.90 2.35
N THR A 72 1.11 0.91 1.98
CA THR A 72 0.55 0.04 0.94
C THR A 72 -0.86 0.49 0.53
N TYR A 73 -1.30 0.06 -0.64
CA TYR A 73 -2.69 0.14 -1.11
C TYR A 73 -3.32 -1.26 -1.09
N PHE A 74 -4.59 -1.34 -0.73
CA PHE A 74 -5.39 -2.57 -0.82
C PHE A 74 -6.56 -2.37 -1.78
N ASP A 75 -6.82 -3.37 -2.64
CA ASP A 75 -8.09 -3.40 -3.38
C ASP A 75 -9.26 -3.87 -2.50
N ALA A 76 -10.48 -3.80 -3.04
CA ALA A 76 -11.71 -4.19 -2.33
C ALA A 76 -11.73 -5.66 -1.89
N GLN A 77 -10.94 -6.52 -2.55
CA GLN A 77 -10.78 -7.94 -2.25
C GLN A 77 -9.68 -8.20 -1.19
N GLY A 78 -8.88 -7.19 -0.87
CA GLY A 78 -7.84 -7.22 0.15
C GLY A 78 -6.46 -7.63 -0.32
N ASN A 79 -6.21 -7.59 -1.63
CA ASN A 79 -4.87 -7.80 -2.17
C ASN A 79 -4.06 -6.50 -2.06
N ALA A 80 -2.78 -6.61 -1.76
CA ALA A 80 -1.85 -5.49 -1.86
C ALA A 80 -1.67 -5.03 -3.32
N ARG A 81 -1.50 -3.72 -3.51
CA ARG A 81 -1.39 -3.02 -4.79
C ARG A 81 -0.32 -1.93 -4.70
N ASN A 82 0.32 -1.63 -5.83
CA ASN A 82 1.38 -0.62 -5.92
C ASN A 82 0.85 0.82 -6.08
N GLN A 83 -0.46 0.97 -6.30
CA GLN A 83 -1.15 2.24 -6.55
C GLN A 83 -2.58 2.19 -6.01
N SER A 84 -3.21 3.37 -5.90
CA SER A 84 -4.62 3.52 -5.50
C SER A 84 -5.57 2.70 -6.39
N VAL A 85 -6.57 2.07 -5.77
CA VAL A 85 -7.59 1.28 -6.46
C VAL A 85 -8.98 1.69 -5.96
N LYS A 86 -9.90 1.88 -6.91
CA LYS A 86 -11.30 2.25 -6.65
C LYS A 86 -11.99 1.19 -5.78
N GLY A 87 -12.73 1.60 -4.76
CA GLY A 87 -13.33 0.72 -3.74
C GLY A 87 -12.33 0.13 -2.74
N GLY A 88 -11.05 0.54 -2.82
CA GLY A 88 -9.97 0.11 -1.96
C GLY A 88 -9.70 1.08 -0.81
N PHE A 89 -8.60 0.82 -0.09
CA PHE A 89 -8.08 1.74 0.92
C PHE A 89 -6.56 1.70 0.95
N HIS A 90 -5.92 2.79 1.37
CA HIS A 90 -4.47 2.85 1.61
C HIS A 90 -4.16 3.03 3.09
N ARG A 91 -3.02 2.48 3.50
CA ARG A 91 -2.48 2.61 4.85
C ARG A 91 -1.36 3.63 4.84
N GLN A 92 -1.52 4.73 5.57
CA GLN A 92 -0.46 5.72 5.79
C GLN A 92 0.29 5.43 7.09
N LEU A 93 1.60 5.68 7.11
CA LEU A 93 2.38 5.71 8.34
C LEU A 93 2.33 7.11 8.95
N ILE A 94 1.83 7.21 10.18
CA ILE A 94 1.80 8.46 10.95
C ILE A 94 3.10 8.65 11.72
N SER A 95 3.61 7.57 12.35
CA SER A 95 4.92 7.57 13.01
C SER A 95 5.43 6.16 13.29
N LYS A 96 6.72 6.04 13.61
CA LYS A 96 7.36 4.79 14.04
C LYS A 96 8.01 4.98 15.42
N ARG A 97 7.75 4.06 16.34
CA ARG A 97 8.37 4.00 17.68
C ARG A 97 8.95 2.61 17.90
N SER A 98 10.28 2.48 17.79
CA SER A 98 10.98 1.19 17.90
C SER A 98 10.41 0.15 16.92
N ASN A 99 9.64 -0.84 17.42
CA ASN A 99 9.01 -1.91 16.64
C ASN A 99 7.51 -1.65 16.34
N GLU A 100 6.93 -0.61 16.95
CA GLU A 100 5.54 -0.18 16.73
C GLU A 100 5.47 0.85 15.61
N TYR A 101 4.47 0.70 14.76
CA TYR A 101 4.14 1.60 13.67
C TYR A 101 2.74 2.15 13.95
N ILE A 102 2.60 3.46 14.15
CA ILE A 102 1.29 4.11 14.24
C ILE A 102 0.85 4.40 12.82
N VAL A 103 -0.22 3.73 12.39
CA VAL A 103 -0.77 3.81 11.04
C VAL A 103 -2.21 4.29 11.07
N GLN A 104 -2.70 4.77 9.93
CA GLN A 104 -4.11 5.08 9.73
C GLN A 104 -4.53 4.65 8.32
N ASP A 105 -5.71 4.06 8.20
CA ASP A 105 -6.26 3.63 6.92
C ASP A 105 -7.23 4.69 6.37
N PHE A 106 -7.17 4.95 5.07
CA PHE A 106 -7.98 5.94 4.35
C PHE A 106 -8.60 5.33 3.09
N TYR A 107 -9.84 5.70 2.79
CA TYR A 107 -10.52 5.26 1.58
C TYR A 107 -9.85 5.81 0.32
N SER A 108 -9.49 4.92 -0.61
CA SER A 108 -8.73 5.30 -1.81
C SER A 108 -9.54 6.11 -2.84
N ASP A 109 -10.87 6.12 -2.74
CA ASP A 109 -11.77 6.86 -3.63
C ASP A 109 -11.87 8.37 -3.30
N ASN A 110 -11.71 8.74 -2.03
CA ASN A 110 -12.01 10.10 -1.55
C ASN A 110 -11.07 10.61 -0.44
N ASN A 111 -10.04 9.84 -0.07
CA ASN A 111 -9.09 10.11 1.02
C ASN A 111 -9.74 10.39 2.39
N GLN A 112 -11.00 10.00 2.61
CA GLN A 112 -11.61 10.09 3.95
C GLN A 112 -11.05 8.99 4.85
N LYS A 113 -10.92 9.30 6.15
CA LYS A 113 -10.43 8.32 7.12
C LYS A 113 -11.35 7.10 7.17
N ARG A 114 -10.76 5.91 7.07
CA ARG A 114 -11.41 4.62 7.28
C ARG A 114 -11.18 4.12 8.70
N THR A 115 -10.11 4.54 9.36
CA THR A 115 -9.86 4.29 10.80
C THR A 115 -9.45 5.56 11.53
N ASP A 116 -9.45 5.53 12.87
CA ASP A 116 -8.54 6.35 13.66
C ASP A 116 -7.09 5.80 13.59
N PRO A 117 -6.06 6.54 14.03
CA PRO A 117 -4.71 6.00 14.12
C PRO A 117 -4.61 4.83 15.13
N TYR A 118 -3.90 3.77 14.76
CA TYR A 118 -3.70 2.58 15.60
C TYR A 118 -2.29 1.99 15.44
N THR A 119 -1.85 1.21 16.43
CA THR A 119 -0.52 0.57 16.44
C THR A 119 -0.53 -0.76 15.68
N LEU A 120 0.54 -1.03 14.93
CA LEU A 120 0.83 -2.34 14.34
C LEU A 120 2.32 -2.71 14.49
N PRO A 121 2.64 -4.01 14.67
CA PRO A 121 4.00 -4.51 14.49
C PRO A 121 4.35 -4.61 13.00
N ARG A 122 5.65 -4.58 12.68
CA ARG A 122 6.19 -4.54 11.31
C ARG A 122 5.61 -5.62 10.37
N ASN A 123 5.42 -6.83 10.85
CA ASN A 123 4.93 -7.98 10.08
C ASN A 123 3.44 -7.92 9.74
N ARG A 124 2.64 -7.11 10.45
CA ARG A 124 1.19 -6.94 10.21
C ARG A 124 0.87 -5.74 9.29
N LEU A 125 1.87 -4.95 8.89
CA LEU A 125 1.66 -3.73 8.08
C LEU A 125 0.98 -4.00 6.73
N MET A 126 1.22 -5.16 6.14
CA MET A 126 0.65 -5.58 4.85
C MET A 126 -0.65 -6.38 5.01
N ASP A 127 -1.22 -6.47 6.22
CA ASP A 127 -2.47 -7.19 6.43
C ASP A 127 -3.69 -6.30 6.18
N PHE A 128 -4.56 -6.73 5.28
CA PHE A 128 -5.82 -6.06 4.94
C PHE A 128 -6.78 -5.93 6.13
N ARG A 129 -6.84 -6.97 6.98
CA ARG A 129 -7.61 -7.02 8.23
C ARG A 129 -6.68 -6.93 9.45
N ALA A 130 -5.79 -5.94 9.43
CA ALA A 130 -4.96 -5.61 10.57
C ALA A 130 -5.80 -5.01 11.72
N HIS A 131 -5.33 -5.20 12.94
CA HIS A 131 -5.86 -4.64 14.18
C HIS A 131 -4.71 -4.51 15.18
N PRO A 132 -4.79 -3.63 16.19
CA PRO A 132 -3.75 -3.52 17.21
C PRO A 132 -3.67 -4.79 18.07
N GLU A 133 -2.52 -5.00 18.71
CA GLU A 133 -2.39 -6.02 19.76
C GLU A 133 -3.12 -5.57 21.02
N ASP A 134 -2.93 -4.31 21.43
CA ASP A 134 -3.62 -3.68 22.55
C ASP A 134 -4.19 -2.32 22.15
N GLY A 135 -5.42 -2.01 22.58
CA GLY A 135 -6.08 -0.72 22.36
C GLY A 135 -7.31 -0.81 21.47
N THR A 136 -7.74 0.33 20.92
CA THR A 136 -9.02 0.47 20.21
C THR A 136 -8.81 0.63 18.71
N LEU A 137 -9.56 -0.11 17.90
CA LEU A 137 -9.74 0.12 16.48
C LEU A 137 -11.14 0.69 16.24
N THR A 138 -11.23 1.98 15.93
CA THR A 138 -12.45 2.58 15.38
C THR A 138 -12.40 2.47 13.85
N THR A 139 -13.48 2.00 13.23
CA THR A 139 -13.66 2.01 11.77
C THR A 139 -14.85 2.89 11.37
N TYR A 140 -14.70 3.56 10.23
CA TYR A 140 -15.66 4.52 9.70
C TYR A 140 -16.17 4.07 8.33
N ALA A 141 -17.42 4.42 8.02
CA ALA A 141 -18.01 4.26 6.69
C ALA A 141 -17.51 5.34 5.71
N TYR A 142 -17.77 5.14 4.42
CA TYR A 142 -17.55 6.11 3.33
C TYR A 142 -18.26 7.48 3.49
N ASN A 143 -19.16 7.63 4.47
CA ASN A 143 -19.82 8.88 4.81
C ASN A 143 -19.31 9.50 6.13
N GLY A 144 -18.27 8.93 6.74
CA GLY A 144 -17.69 9.40 8.00
C GLY A 144 -18.39 8.93 9.29
N ASN A 145 -19.49 8.18 9.19
CA ASN A 145 -20.13 7.59 10.37
C ASN A 145 -19.27 6.46 10.96
N VAL A 146 -19.25 6.31 12.28
CA VAL A 146 -18.65 5.12 12.93
C VAL A 146 -19.43 3.87 12.52
N MET A 147 -18.73 2.87 12.00
CA MET A 147 -19.30 1.54 11.70
C MET A 147 -19.03 0.53 12.82
N GLN A 148 -17.89 0.67 13.48
CA GLN A 148 -17.48 -0.27 14.51
C GLN A 148 -16.43 0.36 15.42
N GLN A 149 -16.47 0.02 16.71
CA GLN A 149 -15.40 0.27 17.66
C GLN A 149 -15.05 -1.03 18.36
N GLN A 150 -13.84 -1.53 18.13
CA GLN A 150 -13.32 -2.78 18.71
C GLN A 150 -12.22 -2.49 19.71
N VAL A 151 -12.23 -3.15 20.86
CA VAL A 151 -11.15 -3.11 21.85
C VAL A 151 -10.41 -4.44 21.85
N PHE A 152 -9.10 -4.38 21.68
CA PHE A 152 -8.19 -5.52 21.69
C PHE A 152 -7.30 -5.52 22.93
N LYS A 153 -6.96 -6.72 23.40
CA LYS A 153 -5.93 -6.97 24.41
C LYS A 153 -5.14 -8.23 24.07
N ASN A 154 -3.81 -8.16 24.06
CA ASN A 154 -2.92 -9.24 23.63
C ASN A 154 -3.35 -9.88 22.28
N GLY A 155 -3.75 -9.05 21.31
CA GLY A 155 -4.25 -9.45 19.99
C GLY A 155 -5.67 -10.02 19.94
N LYS A 156 -6.38 -10.11 21.09
CA LYS A 156 -7.73 -10.70 21.18
C LYS A 156 -8.78 -9.62 21.35
N LEU A 157 -9.89 -9.74 20.61
CA LEU A 157 -11.07 -8.89 20.77
C LEU A 157 -11.69 -9.13 22.16
N VAL A 158 -11.82 -8.08 22.96
CA VAL A 158 -12.42 -8.12 24.31
C VAL A 158 -13.70 -7.30 24.45
N ASN A 159 -13.95 -6.35 23.54
CA ASN A 159 -15.20 -5.59 23.47
C ASN A 159 -15.43 -5.14 22.02
N ALA A 160 -16.70 -5.06 21.59
CA ALA A 160 -17.07 -4.49 20.31
C ALA A 160 -18.40 -3.72 20.42
N LYS A 161 -18.46 -2.57 19.74
CA LYS A 161 -19.67 -1.82 19.45
C LYS A 161 -19.82 -1.70 17.93
N TYR A 162 -21.06 -1.70 17.47
CA TYR A 162 -21.49 -1.63 16.07
C TYR A 162 -22.59 -0.56 15.97
#